data_AF-A0A482Z5H1-F1
#
_entry.id   AF-A0A482Z5H1-F1
#
_cell.length_a   1.000
_cell.length_b   1.000
_cell.length_c   1.000
_cell.angle_alpha   90.00
_cell.angle_beta   90.00
_cell.angle_gamma   90.00
#
_symmetry.space_group_name_H-M   'P 1'
#
loop_
_entity.id
_entity.type
_entity.pdbx_description
1 polymer ?
#
loop_
_entity_poly.entity_id
_entity_poly.type
_entity_poly.pdbx_seq_one_letter_code
_entity_poly.pdbx_strand_id
1 'polypeptide(L)'
;MLFLKIFSDKDKELEIIQDDYTSPIPDELHWDAWAGNDEGVTGDELLEFVDQKLFPTLREIDISTGNKRAYIVHEVFNGNHNYVKSGTILRQVLNKLNEIDFNNSTDKHIFGDVYESFLKELQSAGKSGELYTPRAIVQFLTDMINPQLGEKYLTPLVAQAAF
;
A
#
# COMPACT_ATOMS: atom_id res chain seq x y z
N MET A 1 1.85 5.57 -3.01
CA MET A 1 0.52 6.18 -2.84
C MET A 1 -0.55 5.17 -2.44
N LEU A 2 -0.81 4.14 -3.22
CA LEU A 2 -1.81 3.12 -2.87
C LEU A 2 -1.66 2.56 -1.45
N PHE A 3 -0.43 2.14 -1.07
CA PHE A 3 -0.15 1.69 0.30
C PHE A 3 -0.61 2.69 1.36
N LEU A 4 -0.31 3.98 1.17
CA LEU A 4 -0.65 5.04 2.12
C LEU A 4 -2.17 5.22 2.26
N LYS A 5 -2.92 5.12 1.15
CA LYS A 5 -4.39 5.13 1.18
C LYS A 5 -4.95 3.94 1.97
N ILE A 6 -4.50 2.72 1.66
CA ILE A 6 -4.92 1.50 2.37
C ILE A 6 -4.59 1.60 3.87
N PHE A 7 -3.39 2.07 4.20
CA PHE A 7 -2.95 2.24 5.57
C PHE A 7 -3.82 3.26 6.31
N SER A 8 -4.10 4.41 5.68
CA SER A 8 -4.94 5.46 6.26
C SER A 8 -6.39 5.00 6.49
N ASP A 9 -6.96 4.21 5.58
CA ASP A 9 -8.31 3.66 5.75
C ASP A 9 -8.37 2.64 6.90
N LYS A 10 -7.31 1.83 7.06
CA LYS A 10 -7.18 0.90 8.18
C LYS A 10 -6.90 1.60 9.51
N ASP A 11 -6.17 2.71 9.49
CA ASP A 11 -5.96 3.53 10.69
C ASP A 11 -7.27 4.06 11.23
N LYS A 12 -8.11 4.66 10.39
CA LYS A 12 -9.43 5.15 10.79
C LYS A 12 -10.30 4.03 11.37
N GLU A 13 -10.27 2.84 10.78
CA GLU A 13 -10.99 1.69 11.33
C GLU A 13 -10.47 1.30 12.72
N LEU A 14 -9.15 1.28 12.92
CA LEU A 14 -8.56 0.95 14.21
C LEU A 14 -8.82 2.01 15.27
N GLU A 15 -8.77 3.29 14.91
CA GLU A 15 -9.12 4.41 15.81
C GLU A 15 -10.56 4.32 16.32
N ILE A 16 -11.47 3.71 15.54
CA ILE A 16 -12.86 3.49 15.95
C ILE A 16 -13.01 2.25 16.84
N ILE A 17 -12.23 1.20 16.59
CA ILE A 17 -12.39 -0.11 17.24
C ILE A 17 -11.53 -0.24 18.52
N GLN A 18 -10.39 0.46 18.57
CA GLN A 18 -9.38 0.35 19.63
C GLN A 18 -9.14 1.71 20.27
N ASP A 19 -9.61 1.88 21.50
CA ASP A 19 -9.51 3.15 22.25
C ASP A 19 -8.06 3.59 22.54
N ASP A 20 -7.11 2.65 22.56
CA ASP A 20 -5.69 2.88 22.86
C ASP A 20 -4.80 2.93 21.60
N TYR A 21 -5.41 2.91 20.41
CA TYR A 21 -4.67 2.98 19.17
C TYR A 21 -4.15 4.39 18.89
N THR A 22 -2.92 4.49 18.39
CA THR A 22 -2.33 5.74 17.91
C THR A 22 -1.64 5.47 16.58
N SER A 23 -2.00 6.24 15.55
CA SER A 23 -1.32 6.15 14.26
C SER A 23 0.16 6.51 14.41
N PRO A 24 1.07 5.76 13.76
CA PRO A 24 2.46 6.19 13.67
C PRO A 24 2.65 7.36 12.69
N ILE A 25 1.68 7.63 11.82
CA ILE A 25 1.76 8.69 10.81
C ILE A 25 1.35 10.03 11.47
N PRO A 26 2.12 11.12 11.25
CA PRO A 26 1.70 12.44 11.71
C PRO A 26 0.41 12.91 11.03
N ASP A 27 -0.51 13.55 11.77
CA ASP A 27 -1.83 13.99 11.30
C ASP A 27 -1.83 14.70 9.94
N GLU A 28 -0.86 15.58 9.71
CA GLU A 28 -0.70 16.34 8.47
C GLU A 28 -0.35 15.49 7.23
N LEU A 29 0.09 14.25 7.44
CA LEU A 29 0.43 13.29 6.39
C LEU A 29 -0.65 12.21 6.21
N HIS A 30 -1.69 12.22 7.04
CA HIS A 30 -2.86 11.37 6.81
C HIS A 30 -3.46 11.68 5.44
N TRP A 31 -4.02 10.65 4.80
CA TRP A 31 -4.49 10.76 3.42
C TRP A 31 -5.49 11.90 3.23
N ASP A 32 -6.42 12.07 4.18
CA ASP A 32 -7.46 13.10 4.10
C ASP A 32 -6.91 14.53 4.19
N ALA A 33 -5.76 14.73 4.84
CA ALA A 33 -5.20 16.05 5.06
C ALA A 33 -4.69 16.72 3.77
N TRP A 34 -4.30 15.93 2.76
CA TRP A 34 -3.67 16.46 1.55
C TRP A 34 -4.17 15.81 0.24
N ALA A 35 -4.59 14.54 0.28
CA ALA A 35 -5.04 13.79 -0.89
C ALA A 35 -6.55 13.60 -0.97
N GLY A 36 -7.27 13.60 0.17
CA GLY A 36 -8.70 13.28 0.23
C GLY A 36 -9.65 14.28 -0.43
N ASN A 37 -9.22 15.54 -0.63
CA ASN A 37 -9.98 16.51 -1.41
C ASN A 37 -9.60 16.43 -2.90
N ASP A 38 -10.57 16.11 -3.76
CA ASP A 38 -10.37 15.99 -5.21
C ASP A 38 -9.98 17.31 -5.89
N GLU A 39 -10.33 18.44 -5.27
CA GLU A 39 -9.95 19.81 -5.68
C GLU A 39 -8.76 20.35 -4.86
N GLY A 40 -8.06 19.48 -4.12
CA GLY A 40 -6.90 19.85 -3.30
C GLY A 40 -5.65 20.22 -4.09
N VAL A 41 -4.52 20.34 -3.38
CA VAL A 41 -3.22 20.73 -3.93
C VAL A 41 -2.85 19.93 -5.17
N THR A 42 -2.30 20.58 -6.19
CA THR A 42 -1.97 19.99 -7.50
C THR A 42 -0.74 20.66 -8.10
N GLY A 43 -0.27 20.18 -9.26
CA GLY A 43 0.88 20.75 -9.95
C GLY A 43 2.18 20.63 -9.14
N ASP A 44 3.10 21.59 -9.31
CA ASP A 44 4.44 21.53 -8.72
C ASP A 44 4.40 21.52 -7.19
N GLU A 45 3.43 22.21 -6.58
CA GLU A 45 3.23 22.23 -5.12
C GLU A 45 2.95 20.82 -4.57
N LEU A 46 2.16 20.01 -5.29
CA LEU A 46 1.89 18.63 -4.89
C LEU A 46 3.14 17.76 -4.99
N LEU A 47 3.94 17.94 -6.05
CA LEU A 47 5.19 17.19 -6.22
C LEU A 47 6.19 17.56 -5.13
N GLU A 48 6.34 18.85 -4.85
CA GLU A 48 7.23 19.35 -3.81
C GLU A 48 6.82 18.81 -2.43
N PHE A 49 5.53 18.84 -2.09
CA PHE A 49 5.03 18.23 -0.86
C PHE A 49 5.38 16.74 -0.77
N VAL A 50 5.16 15.99 -1.84
CA VAL A 50 5.41 14.54 -1.86
C VAL A 50 6.90 14.23 -1.72
N ASP A 51 7.75 14.94 -2.46
CA ASP A 51 9.18 14.67 -2.56
C ASP A 51 9.96 15.21 -1.34
N GLN A 52 9.59 16.39 -0.85
CA GLN A 52 10.35 17.10 0.20
C GLN A 52 9.78 16.89 1.60
N LYS A 53 8.49 16.56 1.74
CA LYS A 53 7.84 16.40 3.05
C LYS A 53 7.35 14.98 3.29
N LEU A 54 6.45 14.46 2.45
CA LEU A 54 5.79 13.18 2.69
C LEU A 54 6.77 12.01 2.74
N PHE A 55 7.54 11.79 1.67
CA PHE A 55 8.47 10.66 1.59
C PHE A 55 9.58 10.72 2.65
N PRO A 56 10.27 11.86 2.85
CA PRO A 56 11.30 11.97 3.89
C PRO A 56 10.76 11.70 5.30
N THR A 57 9.60 12.28 5.65
CA THR A 57 9.02 12.10 6.99
C THR A 57 8.61 10.65 7.25
N LEU A 58 7.98 9.99 6.27
CA LEU A 58 7.57 8.59 6.42
C LEU A 58 8.77 7.63 6.44
N ARG A 59 9.88 8.00 5.78
CA ARG A 59 11.15 7.27 5.87
C ARG A 59 11.80 7.40 7.25
N GLU A 60 11.67 8.54 7.90
CA GLU A 60 12.28 8.81 9.21
C GLU A 60 11.32 8.59 10.39
N ILE A 61 10.21 7.88 10.16
CA ILE A 61 9.22 7.57 11.19
C ILE A 61 9.85 6.85 12.39
N ASP A 62 9.39 7.19 13.61
CA ASP A 62 9.96 6.63 14.83
C ASP A 62 9.57 5.15 15.00
N ILE A 63 10.56 4.27 14.84
CA ILE A 63 10.44 2.82 15.03
C ILE A 63 10.87 2.35 16.43
N SER A 64 11.36 3.25 17.30
CA SER A 64 11.88 2.90 18.63
C SER A 64 10.80 2.43 19.60
N THR A 65 9.55 2.82 19.35
CA THR A 65 8.37 2.47 20.15
C THR A 65 8.01 0.97 20.09
N GLY A 66 8.58 0.21 19.15
CA GLY A 66 8.18 -1.18 18.90
C GLY A 66 6.84 -1.32 18.18
N ASN A 67 6.26 -0.21 17.69
CA ASN A 67 5.05 -0.23 16.89
C ASN A 67 5.33 -0.92 15.54
N LYS A 68 4.78 -2.13 15.35
CA LYS A 68 4.94 -2.90 14.11
C LYS A 68 4.45 -2.16 12.88
N ARG A 69 3.41 -1.32 13.01
CA ARG A 69 2.89 -0.52 11.89
C ARG A 69 3.88 0.57 11.48
N ALA A 70 4.56 1.21 12.44
CA ALA A 70 5.62 2.17 12.17
C ALA A 70 6.76 1.51 11.37
N TYR A 71 7.15 0.30 11.75
CA TYR A 71 8.16 -0.49 11.02
C TYR A 71 7.73 -0.76 9.56
N ILE A 72 6.47 -1.15 9.32
CA ILE A 72 5.96 -1.38 7.97
C ILE A 72 6.00 -0.09 7.14
N VAL A 73 5.59 1.04 7.70
CA VAL A 73 5.68 2.34 7.03
C VAL A 73 7.13 2.69 6.69
N HIS A 74 8.04 2.56 7.66
CA HIS A 74 9.47 2.77 7.45
C HIS A 74 10.00 1.95 6.28
N GLU A 75 9.81 0.63 6.31
CA GLU A 75 10.32 -0.28 5.27
C GLU A 75 9.77 0.05 3.88
N VAL A 76 8.48 0.37 3.78
CA VAL A 76 7.85 0.75 2.51
C VAL A 76 8.45 2.06 1.98
N PHE A 77 8.72 3.06 2.81
CA PHE A 77 9.20 4.37 2.33
C PHE A 77 10.73 4.51 2.29
N ASN A 78 11.49 3.64 2.96
CA ASN A 78 12.95 3.65 2.98
C ASN A 78 13.57 3.30 1.61
N GLY A 79 12.97 2.37 0.87
CA GLY A 79 13.43 1.99 -0.47
C GLY A 79 12.74 2.70 -1.63
N ASN A 80 11.67 3.46 -1.37
CA ASN A 80 10.82 4.02 -2.42
C ASN A 80 11.02 5.52 -2.61
N HIS A 81 10.84 5.94 -3.86
CA HIS A 81 10.92 7.33 -4.30
C HIS A 81 9.74 7.64 -5.22
N ASN A 82 9.30 8.88 -5.25
CA ASN A 82 8.32 9.33 -6.23
C ASN A 82 9.00 9.58 -7.58
N TYR A 83 8.51 8.90 -8.62
CA TYR A 83 8.99 9.06 -9.99
C TYR A 83 8.05 9.89 -10.86
N VAL A 84 6.87 10.26 -10.35
CA VAL A 84 5.89 11.06 -11.10
C VAL A 84 6.45 12.47 -11.30
N LYS A 85 6.48 12.92 -12.56
CA LYS A 85 7.04 14.23 -12.95
C LYS A 85 5.99 15.32 -13.16
N SER A 86 4.72 14.98 -13.05
CA SER A 86 3.61 15.91 -13.23
C SER A 86 2.66 15.80 -12.04
N GLY A 87 2.56 16.87 -11.25
CA GLY A 87 1.66 16.90 -10.11
C GLY A 87 0.18 16.87 -10.51
N THR A 88 -0.16 17.34 -11.71
CA THR A 88 -1.53 17.22 -12.22
C THR A 88 -1.89 15.77 -12.53
N ILE A 89 -0.97 14.98 -13.10
CA ILE A 89 -1.16 13.54 -13.27
C ILE A 89 -1.22 12.83 -11.91
N LEU A 90 -0.34 13.22 -10.97
CA LEU A 90 -0.38 12.66 -9.62
C LEU A 90 -1.75 12.89 -8.97
N ARG A 91 -2.29 14.12 -9.05
CA ARG A 91 -3.63 14.45 -8.55
C ARG A 91 -4.72 13.59 -9.19
N GLN A 92 -4.68 13.35 -10.50
CA GLN A 92 -5.64 12.45 -11.15
C GLN A 92 -5.59 11.02 -10.58
N VAL A 93 -4.38 10.52 -10.28
CA VAL A 93 -4.20 9.21 -9.63
C VAL A 93 -4.78 9.23 -8.21
N LEU A 94 -4.53 10.29 -7.42
CA LEU A 94 -5.08 10.41 -6.06
C LEU A 94 -6.61 10.42 -6.07
N ASN A 95 -7.24 11.17 -6.97
CA ASN A 95 -8.70 11.23 -7.08
C ASN A 95 -9.28 9.85 -7.43
N LYS A 96 -8.61 9.09 -8.32
CA LYS A 96 -9.01 7.71 -8.61
C LYS A 96 -8.87 6.76 -7.41
N LEU A 97 -7.89 7.00 -6.55
CA LEU A 97 -7.73 6.25 -5.30
C LEU A 97 -8.78 6.66 -4.24
N ASN A 98 -9.30 7.90 -4.28
CA ASN A 98 -10.39 8.36 -3.41
C ASN A 98 -11.72 7.67 -3.72
N GLU A 99 -11.95 7.25 -4.97
CA GLU A 99 -13.14 6.52 -5.40
C GLU A 99 -13.23 5.09 -4.82
N ILE A 100 -12.16 4.58 -4.20
CA ILE A 100 -12.06 3.21 -3.70
C ILE A 100 -12.15 3.18 -2.17
N ASP A 101 -13.08 2.39 -1.64
CA ASP A 101 -13.17 2.08 -0.21
C ASP A 101 -12.47 0.76 0.13
N PHE A 102 -11.28 0.84 0.72
CA PHE A 102 -10.49 -0.35 1.09
C PHE A 102 -10.95 -1.03 2.38
N ASN A 103 -11.97 -0.51 3.07
CA ASN A 103 -12.57 -1.16 4.23
C ASN A 103 -13.65 -2.17 3.84
N ASN A 104 -14.22 -2.07 2.64
CA ASN A 104 -15.18 -3.02 2.12
C ASN A 104 -14.51 -4.33 1.67
N SER A 105 -14.97 -5.48 2.19
CA SER A 105 -14.45 -6.81 1.83
C SER A 105 -14.60 -7.14 0.35
N THR A 106 -15.66 -6.66 -0.30
CA THR A 106 -15.89 -6.90 -1.73
C THR A 106 -14.85 -6.16 -2.57
N ASP A 107 -14.55 -4.90 -2.21
CA ASP A 107 -13.58 -4.08 -2.94
C ASP A 107 -12.14 -4.58 -2.76
N LYS A 108 -11.82 -5.21 -1.61
CA LYS A 108 -10.53 -5.89 -1.40
C LYS A 108 -10.30 -7.07 -2.34
N HIS A 109 -11.33 -7.89 -2.60
CA HIS A 109 -11.20 -9.01 -3.54
C HIS A 109 -11.01 -8.51 -4.97
N ILE A 110 -11.80 -7.51 -5.37
CA ILE A 110 -11.69 -6.84 -6.67
C ILE A 110 -10.28 -6.25 -6.85
N PHE A 111 -9.70 -5.67 -5.80
CA PHE A 111 -8.34 -5.14 -5.86
C PHE A 111 -7.29 -6.23 -6.13
N GLY A 112 -7.39 -7.40 -5.47
CA GLY A 112 -6.50 -8.52 -5.73
C GLY A 112 -6.52 -8.96 -7.20
N ASP A 113 -7.70 -8.97 -7.81
CA ASP A 113 -7.90 -9.38 -9.20
C ASP A 113 -7.37 -8.32 -10.20
N VAL A 114 -7.53 -7.04 -9.87
CA VAL A 114 -6.95 -5.92 -10.65
C VAL A 114 -5.42 -5.92 -10.56
N TYR A 115 -4.86 -6.14 -9.37
CA TYR A 115 -3.40 -6.24 -9.19
C TYR A 115 -2.82 -7.42 -9.98
N GLU A 116 -3.49 -8.58 -9.96
CA GLU A 116 -3.10 -9.74 -10.75
C GLU A 116 -3.17 -9.46 -12.26
N SER A 117 -4.18 -8.72 -12.71
CA SER A 117 -4.30 -8.31 -14.12
C SER A 117 -3.13 -7.40 -14.54
N PHE A 118 -2.75 -6.43 -13.71
CA PHE A 118 -1.57 -5.59 -13.96
C PHE A 118 -0.27 -6.40 -14.00
N LEU A 119 -0.09 -7.36 -13.09
CA LEU A 119 1.09 -8.23 -13.10
C LEU A 119 1.19 -9.06 -14.39
N LYS A 120 0.07 -9.62 -14.85
CA LYS A 120 0.01 -10.37 -16.13
C LYS A 120 0.32 -9.48 -17.33
N GLU A 121 -0.18 -8.25 -17.34
CA GLU A 121 0.13 -7.27 -18.40
C GLU A 121 1.61 -6.88 -18.39
N LEU A 122 2.20 -6.65 -17.22
CA LEU A 122 3.64 -6.34 -17.08
C LEU A 122 4.53 -7.48 -17.56
N GLN A 123 4.18 -8.73 -17.25
CA GLN A 123 4.86 -9.91 -17.81
C GLN A 123 4.80 -9.95 -19.34
N SER A 124 3.63 -9.62 -19.90
CA SER A 124 3.39 -9.64 -21.34
C SER A 124 4.10 -8.51 -22.08
N ALA A 125 4.38 -7.39 -21.41
CA ALA A 125 4.99 -6.18 -21.97
C ALA A 125 6.53 -6.25 -22.18
N GLY A 126 7.16 -7.40 -21.89
CA GLY A 126 8.44 -7.76 -22.51
C GLY A 126 9.73 -7.29 -21.81
N LYS A 127 9.70 -6.93 -20.53
CA LYS A 127 10.92 -6.79 -19.73
C LYS A 127 10.78 -7.42 -18.34
N SER A 128 11.77 -8.26 -18.03
CA SER A 128 12.04 -8.96 -16.75
C SER A 128 11.32 -10.30 -16.58
N GLY A 129 12.12 -11.37 -16.60
CA GLY A 129 11.71 -12.75 -16.30
C GLY A 129 11.36 -12.96 -14.82
N GLU A 130 10.46 -12.14 -14.29
CA GLU A 130 9.93 -12.30 -12.95
C GLU A 130 8.84 -13.38 -12.94
N LEU A 131 9.05 -14.37 -12.09
CA LEU A 131 8.19 -15.55 -11.93
C LEU A 131 6.94 -15.16 -11.14
N TYR A 132 5.80 -15.04 -11.82
CA TYR A 132 4.48 -14.98 -11.20
C TYR A 132 3.91 -16.40 -11.05
N THR A 133 3.42 -16.73 -9.84
CA THR A 133 2.65 -17.96 -9.62
C THR A 133 1.16 -17.62 -9.70
N PRO A 134 0.42 -18.16 -10.68
CA PRO A 134 -1.03 -17.94 -10.79
C PRO A 134 -1.75 -18.22 -9.47
N ARG A 135 -2.72 -17.36 -9.13
CA ARG A 135 -3.50 -17.48 -7.89
C ARG A 135 -4.18 -18.84 -7.72
N ALA A 136 -4.61 -19.46 -8.82
CA ALA A 136 -5.18 -20.81 -8.79
C ALA A 136 -4.18 -21.88 -8.31
N ILE A 137 -2.90 -21.74 -8.64
CA ILE A 137 -1.83 -22.65 -8.18
C ILE A 137 -1.55 -22.40 -6.70
N VAL A 138 -1.45 -21.13 -6.29
CA VAL A 138 -1.30 -20.76 -4.87
C VAL A 138 -2.44 -21.34 -4.05
N GLN A 139 -3.69 -21.11 -4.47
CA GLN A 139 -4.87 -21.60 -3.77
C GLN A 139 -4.87 -23.12 -3.66
N PHE A 140 -4.59 -23.83 -4.77
CA PHE A 140 -4.47 -25.28 -4.77
C PHE A 140 -3.40 -25.77 -3.77
N LEU A 141 -2.22 -25.15 -3.74
CA LEU A 141 -1.17 -25.51 -2.81
C LEU A 141 -1.58 -25.22 -1.36
N THR A 142 -2.21 -24.07 -1.08
CA THR A 142 -2.73 -23.71 0.24
C THR A 142 -3.79 -24.70 0.71
N ASP A 143 -4.71 -25.11 -0.17
CA ASP A 143 -5.76 -26.08 0.14
C ASP A 143 -5.16 -27.47 0.44
N MET A 144 -4.13 -27.87 -0.31
CA MET A 144 -3.45 -29.15 -0.11
C MET A 144 -2.58 -29.18 1.16
N ILE A 145 -1.91 -28.06 1.47
CA ILE A 145 -1.09 -27.91 2.69
C ILE A 145 -2.00 -27.77 3.92
N ASN A 146 -3.17 -27.14 3.76
CA ASN A 146 -4.16 -26.88 4.81
C ASN A 146 -3.54 -26.29 6.08
N PRO A 147 -2.95 -25.08 6.00
CA PRO A 147 -2.18 -24.53 7.11
C PRO A 147 -3.03 -24.28 8.36
N GLN A 148 -2.51 -24.66 9.53
CA GLN A 148 -3.23 -24.51 10.80
C GLN A 148 -2.69 -23.34 11.64
N LEU A 149 -3.56 -22.78 12.49
CA LEU A 149 -3.19 -21.69 13.39
C LEU A 149 -2.07 -22.16 14.34
N GLY A 150 -0.97 -21.40 14.39
CA GLY A 150 0.19 -21.69 15.23
C GLY A 150 1.34 -22.40 14.48
N GLU A 151 1.12 -22.84 13.25
CA GLU A 151 2.17 -23.39 12.39
C GLU A 151 3.00 -22.28 11.73
N LYS A 152 4.27 -22.57 11.43
CA LYS A 152 5.22 -21.63 10.78
C LYS A 152 5.57 -22.14 9.39
N TYR A 153 5.45 -21.27 8.40
CA TYR A 153 5.79 -21.56 7.00
C TYR A 153 6.85 -20.59 6.50
N LEU A 154 7.70 -21.08 5.60
CA LEU A 154 8.76 -20.30 4.96
C LEU A 154 8.70 -20.55 3.45
N THR A 155 8.64 -19.47 2.67
CA THR A 155 8.90 -19.53 1.23
C THR A 155 10.28 -18.94 0.93
N PRO A 156 11.19 -19.68 0.28
CA PRO A 156 12.49 -19.15 -0.13
C PRO A 156 12.40 -18.21 -1.34
N LEU A 157 11.24 -18.12 -2.00
CA LEU A 157 10.98 -17.25 -3.15
C LEU A 157 10.00 -16.15 -2.72
N VAL A 158 10.56 -15.01 -2.29
CA VAL A 158 9.81 -13.89 -1.71
C VAL A 158 9.30 -12.92 -2.79
N ALA A 159 9.88 -12.95 -3.99
CA ALA A 159 9.71 -11.91 -4.99
C ALA A 159 8.24 -11.58 -5.35
N GLN A 160 7.33 -12.57 -5.25
CA GLN A 160 5.88 -12.36 -5.42
C GLN A 160 5.09 -13.37 -4.58
N ALA A 161 5.40 -13.50 -3.29
CA ALA A 161 4.73 -14.45 -2.40
C ALA A 161 3.26 -14.05 -2.18
N ALA A 162 2.39 -14.49 -3.07
CA ALA A 162 1.00 -14.80 -2.74
C ALA A 162 1.01 -16.19 -2.10
N PHE A 163 0.93 -16.24 -0.78
CA PHE A 163 0.42 -17.38 0.00
C PHE A 163 -0.54 -16.80 1.03
#